data_AF-A0A7W2GGQ9-F1
#
_entry.id   AF-A0A7W2GGQ9-F1
#
_cell.length_a   1.000
_cell.length_b   1.000
_cell.length_c   1.000
_cell.angle_alpha   90.00
_cell.angle_beta   90.00
_cell.angle_gamma   90.00
#
_symmetry.space_group_name_H-M   'P 1'
#
loop_
_entity.id
_entity.type
_entity.pdbx_description
1 polymer ?
#
loop_
_entity_poly.entity_id
_entity_poly.type
_entity_poly.pdbx_seq_one_letter_code
_entity_poly.pdbx_strand_id
1 'polypeptide(L)'
;MRKSLWCFLIATLFCTNTFGQEALFIPNEGQWNEAFTHKMPLKYGALFFQDNSIQFVLKDAAQIEDLHSHDMHEAGLSHHESDLNFHVLNMEFLGASEDIAVGKDLAGFKHNYFLGDNPDAWRSGVEPARGLTYQSLYPNALLEFRTQDGQLKYDWHLSDPRALVNIQWRYNGATSVEVHPEGHLIVHTSVGQFYESNPISWGWKNGERIDFGSWYELYNGQISFGVESIAYTLDSLVI
;
A
#
# COMPACT_ATOMS: atom_id res chain seq x y z
N MET A 1 43.53 -10.67 53.27
CA MET A 1 42.41 -9.81 52.77
C MET A 1 42.83 -9.17 51.45
N ARG A 2 42.28 -9.62 50.33
CA ARG A 2 42.25 -8.86 49.06
C ARG A 2 41.07 -9.36 48.23
N LYS A 3 39.99 -8.58 48.24
CA LYS A 3 38.82 -8.75 47.38
C LYS A 3 39.13 -8.04 46.05
N SER A 4 38.83 -8.65 44.91
CA SER A 4 38.69 -7.96 43.62
C SER A 4 37.78 -8.82 42.75
N LEU A 5 36.47 -8.57 42.84
CA LEU A 5 35.66 -7.81 41.89
C LEU A 5 35.61 -8.45 40.49
N TRP A 6 34.53 -9.19 40.28
CA TRP A 6 34.08 -9.64 38.96
C TRP A 6 33.26 -8.50 38.35
N CYS A 7 33.73 -7.90 37.25
CA CYS A 7 32.95 -6.94 36.49
C CYS A 7 31.97 -7.70 35.60
N PHE A 8 30.68 -7.65 35.92
CA PHE A 8 29.62 -8.00 34.99
C PHE A 8 29.45 -6.85 33.99
N LEU A 9 29.79 -7.12 32.72
CA LEU A 9 29.47 -6.24 31.61
C LEU A 9 27.98 -6.47 31.25
N ILE A 10 27.09 -5.59 31.72
CA ILE A 10 25.71 -5.56 31.24
C ILE A 10 25.75 -4.87 29.87
N ALA A 11 25.71 -5.67 28.81
CA ALA A 11 25.46 -5.17 27.46
C ALA A 11 23.98 -4.81 27.35
N THR A 12 23.66 -3.53 27.57
CA THR A 12 22.37 -2.97 27.17
C THR A 12 22.32 -2.95 25.65
N LEU A 13 21.63 -3.93 25.06
CA LEU A 13 21.12 -3.87 23.70
C LEU A 13 20.12 -2.71 23.63
N PHE A 14 20.61 -1.51 23.28
CA PHE A 14 19.76 -0.51 22.67
C PHE A 14 19.39 -1.05 21.28
N CYS A 15 18.23 -1.68 21.17
CA CYS A 15 17.56 -1.77 19.88
C CYS A 15 17.20 -0.33 19.49
N THR A 16 18.09 0.31 18.75
CA THR A 16 17.72 1.49 17.98
C THR A 16 16.68 0.99 16.99
N ASN A 17 15.41 1.33 17.22
CA ASN A 17 14.43 1.30 16.15
C ASN A 17 14.97 2.24 15.08
N THR A 18 15.54 1.67 14.02
CA THR A 18 15.78 2.41 12.79
C THR A 18 14.40 2.84 12.34
N PHE A 19 14.01 4.07 12.64
CA PHE A 19 12.80 4.67 12.08
C PHE A 19 13.05 4.79 10.57
N GLY A 20 12.63 3.75 9.84
CA GLY A 20 12.28 3.93 8.44
C GLY A 20 11.22 5.01 8.35
N GLN A 21 11.20 5.74 7.24
CA GLN A 21 10.16 6.72 6.96
C GLN A 21 8.79 6.06 7.15
N GLU A 22 7.96 6.61 8.03
CA GLU A 22 6.59 6.14 8.25
C GLU A 22 5.86 6.21 6.90
N ALA A 23 5.31 5.10 6.42
CA ALA A 23 4.53 5.10 5.18
C ALA A 23 3.16 5.74 5.48
N LEU A 24 2.96 6.91 4.89
CA LEU A 24 1.86 7.82 5.20
C LEU A 24 1.08 8.15 3.93
N PHE A 25 -0.21 8.39 4.11
CA PHE A 25 -1.11 8.88 3.08
C PHE A 25 -1.09 10.40 3.10
N ILE A 26 -0.45 11.01 2.11
CA ILE A 26 -0.33 12.47 1.98
C ILE A 26 -1.51 12.97 1.16
N PRO A 27 -2.39 13.82 1.70
CA PRO A 27 -3.50 14.37 0.93
C PRO A 27 -3.00 15.31 -0.18
N ASN A 28 -3.67 15.27 -1.33
CA ASN A 28 -3.49 16.24 -2.40
C ASN A 28 -4.39 17.46 -2.15
N GLU A 29 -3.81 18.52 -1.62
CA GLU A 29 -4.49 19.80 -1.37
C GLU A 29 -4.13 20.81 -2.47
N GLY A 30 -3.66 20.32 -3.63
CA GLY A 30 -3.20 21.11 -4.78
C GLY A 30 -1.69 21.30 -4.84
N GLN A 31 -0.90 20.45 -4.16
CA GLN A 31 0.56 20.40 -4.36
C GLN A 31 0.89 19.83 -5.74
N TRP A 32 0.03 18.96 -6.25
CA TRP A 32 0.14 18.34 -7.57
C TRP A 32 -1.13 18.65 -8.37
N ASN A 33 -0.96 18.88 -9.68
CA ASN A 33 -2.07 19.21 -10.58
C ASN A 33 -2.74 17.96 -11.19
N GLU A 34 -2.55 16.80 -10.56
CA GLU A 34 -3.06 15.51 -11.03
C GLU A 34 -4.32 15.12 -10.24
N ALA A 35 -5.20 14.35 -10.89
CA ALA A 35 -6.47 13.91 -10.30
C ALA A 35 -6.27 12.69 -9.39
N PHE A 36 -5.79 12.94 -8.17
CA PHE A 36 -5.75 11.96 -7.09
C PHE A 36 -6.01 12.63 -5.75
N THR A 37 -6.55 11.89 -4.80
CA THR A 37 -6.91 12.38 -3.45
C THR A 37 -5.73 12.29 -2.49
N HIS A 38 -4.99 11.18 -2.51
CA HIS A 38 -3.86 10.92 -1.64
C HIS A 38 -2.70 10.28 -2.39
N LYS A 39 -1.48 10.57 -1.95
CA LYS A 39 -0.24 9.92 -2.41
C LYS A 39 0.38 9.15 -1.26
N MET A 40 0.81 7.93 -1.52
CA MET A 40 1.66 7.18 -0.60
C MET A 40 3.01 6.88 -1.25
N PRO A 41 4.11 7.50 -0.78
CA PRO A 41 5.45 7.19 -1.26
C PRO A 41 5.83 5.73 -0.97
N LEU A 42 6.49 5.09 -1.92
CA LEU A 42 7.11 3.77 -1.77
C LEU A 42 8.62 3.88 -1.91
N LYS A 43 9.36 2.87 -1.44
CA LYS A 43 10.83 2.81 -1.64
C LYS A 43 11.23 2.91 -3.11
N TYR A 44 10.52 2.20 -3.99
CA TYR A 44 10.77 2.17 -5.44
C TYR A 44 9.57 2.70 -6.25
N GLY A 45 8.92 3.77 -5.78
CA GLY A 45 7.76 4.29 -6.48
C GLY A 45 6.83 5.16 -5.65
N ALA A 46 5.57 5.23 -6.06
CA ALA A 46 4.48 5.79 -5.27
C ALA A 46 3.15 5.20 -5.70
N LEU A 47 2.18 5.26 -4.80
CA LEU A 47 0.77 5.02 -5.08
C LEU A 47 0.00 6.34 -5.08
N PHE A 48 -0.97 6.44 -5.96
CA PHE A 48 -1.88 7.58 -6.09
C PHE A 48 -3.32 7.08 -6.04
N PHE A 49 -4.04 7.48 -5.00
CA PHE A 49 -5.41 7.05 -4.71
C PHE A 49 -6.41 7.94 -5.44
N GLN A 50 -7.19 7.37 -6.34
CA GLN A 50 -8.18 8.04 -7.19
C GLN A 50 -9.60 7.59 -6.83
N ASP A 51 -10.63 8.15 -7.46
CA ASP A 51 -12.01 7.98 -7.00
C ASP A 51 -12.55 6.54 -7.10
N ASN A 52 -11.98 5.71 -7.98
CA ASN A 52 -12.35 4.30 -8.15
C ASN A 52 -11.16 3.40 -8.53
N SER A 53 -9.94 3.90 -8.33
CA SER A 53 -8.74 3.17 -8.71
C SER A 53 -7.50 3.65 -7.96
N ILE A 54 -6.42 2.88 -8.04
CA ILE A 54 -5.15 3.20 -7.42
C ILE A 54 -4.06 3.06 -8.47
N GLN A 55 -3.43 4.18 -8.81
CA GLN A 55 -2.33 4.18 -9.76
C GLN A 55 -1.02 3.88 -9.04
N PHE A 56 -0.27 2.94 -9.60
CA PHE A 56 1.05 2.53 -9.18
C PHE A 56 2.05 3.13 -10.17
N VAL A 57 3.01 3.90 -9.66
CA VAL A 57 4.17 4.36 -10.44
C VAL A 57 5.40 3.70 -9.84
N LEU A 58 5.89 2.66 -10.51
CA LEU A 58 7.00 1.82 -10.05
C LEU A 58 8.30 2.18 -10.77
N LYS A 59 9.41 2.03 -10.06
CA LYS A 59 10.79 2.24 -10.52
C LYS A 59 11.52 0.91 -10.50
N ASP A 60 12.44 0.74 -11.43
CA ASP A 60 13.36 -0.41 -11.43
C ASP A 60 14.25 -0.39 -10.18
N ALA A 61 14.06 -1.38 -9.30
CA ALA A 61 14.77 -1.45 -8.03
C ALA A 61 16.28 -1.72 -8.21
N ALA A 62 16.66 -2.51 -9.22
CA ALA A 62 18.06 -2.83 -9.47
C ALA A 62 18.83 -1.58 -9.92
N GLN A 63 18.23 -0.76 -10.80
CA GLN A 63 18.83 0.50 -11.22
C GLN A 63 19.00 1.50 -10.06
N ILE A 64 18.07 1.54 -9.12
CA ILE A 64 18.16 2.40 -7.93
C ILE A 64 19.27 1.93 -6.97
N GLU A 65 19.39 0.63 -6.75
CA GLU A 65 20.42 0.06 -5.87
C GLU A 65 21.83 0.23 -6.46
N ASP A 66 21.98 0.07 -7.78
CA ASP A 66 23.24 0.30 -8.49
C ASP A 66 23.68 1.77 -8.37
N LEU A 67 22.75 2.74 -8.55
CA LEU A 67 23.04 4.17 -8.36
C LEU A 67 23.54 4.48 -6.95
N HIS A 68 22.92 3.91 -5.91
CA HIS A 68 23.36 4.10 -4.53
C HIS A 68 24.71 3.45 -4.21
N SER A 69 25.12 2.43 -4.99
CA SER A 69 26.41 1.76 -4.82
C SER A 69 27.59 2.49 -5.48
N HIS A 70 27.31 3.41 -6.41
CA HIS A 70 28.33 4.18 -7.14
C HIS A 70 28.68 5.54 -6.52
N ASP A 71 27.90 6.06 -5.58
CA ASP A 71 28.19 7.34 -4.87
C ASP A 71 29.41 7.28 -3.93
N MET A 72 30.05 6.12 -3.76
CA MET A 72 31.20 5.93 -2.87
C MET A 72 32.58 5.94 -3.55
N HIS A 73 32.65 5.96 -4.88
CA HIS A 73 33.92 6.01 -5.58
C HIS A 73 33.87 6.90 -6.84
N GLU A 74 34.67 7.97 -6.77
CA GLU A 74 35.18 8.79 -7.87
C GLU A 74 34.56 10.17 -8.10
N ALA A 75 35.45 11.15 -7.96
CA ALA A 75 35.24 12.53 -8.32
C ALA A 75 35.02 12.68 -9.83
N GLY A 76 33.77 12.96 -10.21
CA GLY A 76 33.47 13.95 -11.25
C GLY A 76 33.90 13.65 -12.69
N LEU A 77 33.83 12.40 -13.17
CA LEU A 77 33.93 12.12 -14.62
C LEU A 77 32.87 11.10 -15.07
N SER A 78 31.90 11.62 -15.83
CA SER A 78 30.90 10.90 -16.66
C SER A 78 30.16 9.74 -16.00
N HIS A 79 29.09 10.04 -15.25
CA HIS A 79 27.98 9.10 -15.16
C HIS A 79 27.24 9.11 -16.50
N HIS A 80 27.15 7.95 -17.14
CA HIS A 80 26.04 7.72 -18.05
C HIS A 80 24.79 7.80 -17.17
N GLU A 81 23.96 8.82 -17.35
CA GLU A 81 22.58 8.77 -16.89
C GLU A 81 21.96 7.56 -17.58
N SER A 82 21.95 6.39 -16.91
CA SER A 82 21.03 5.35 -17.33
C SER A 82 19.63 5.93 -17.07
N ASP A 83 18.85 6.07 -18.13
CA ASP A 83 17.46 6.47 -18.01
C ASP A 83 16.80 5.50 -17.01
N LEU A 84 16.34 6.04 -15.88
CA LEU A 84 15.65 5.25 -14.88
C LEU A 84 14.35 4.71 -15.51
N ASN A 85 14.19 3.40 -15.48
CA ASN A 85 13.00 2.76 -16.02
C ASN A 85 11.83 2.88 -15.05
N PHE A 86 10.67 3.23 -15.60
CA PHE A 86 9.41 3.31 -14.88
C PHE A 86 8.37 2.40 -15.51
N HIS A 87 7.44 1.94 -14.69
CA HIS A 87 6.23 1.27 -15.15
C HIS A 87 5.02 1.83 -14.41
N VAL A 88 3.97 2.17 -15.15
CA VAL A 88 2.71 2.66 -14.60
C VAL A 88 1.62 1.63 -14.84
N LEU A 89 0.90 1.30 -13.78
CA LEU A 89 -0.27 0.44 -13.84
C LEU A 89 -1.36 0.97 -12.91
N ASN A 90 -2.62 0.57 -13.16
CA ASN A 90 -3.76 1.01 -12.37
C ASN A 90 -4.55 -0.19 -11.84
N MET A 91 -4.75 -0.24 -10.53
CA MET A 91 -5.70 -1.16 -9.89
C MET A 91 -7.09 -0.53 -9.99
N GLU A 92 -7.86 -0.96 -10.98
CA GLU A 92 -9.22 -0.45 -11.24
C GLU A 92 -10.25 -1.33 -10.50
N PHE A 93 -11.10 -0.71 -9.68
CA PHE A 93 -12.24 -1.39 -9.05
C PHE A 93 -13.42 -1.48 -10.04
N LEU A 94 -13.75 -2.69 -10.46
CA LEU A 94 -14.70 -2.94 -11.54
C LEU A 94 -16.15 -2.82 -11.07
N GLY A 95 -16.92 -1.93 -11.69
CA GLY A 95 -18.31 -1.69 -11.32
C GLY A 95 -18.46 -0.89 -10.02
N ALA A 96 -17.36 -0.36 -9.47
CA ALA A 96 -17.38 0.55 -8.34
C ALA A 96 -18.00 1.91 -8.71
N SER A 97 -18.63 2.55 -7.72
CA SER A 97 -18.96 3.97 -7.79
C SER A 97 -17.72 4.83 -7.59
N GLU A 98 -17.78 6.10 -7.97
CA GLU A 98 -16.76 7.08 -7.58
C GLU A 98 -16.90 7.40 -6.09
N ASP A 99 -15.79 7.37 -5.36
CA ASP A 99 -15.72 7.70 -3.94
C ASP A 99 -14.39 8.38 -3.61
N ILE A 100 -14.45 9.44 -2.79
CA ILE A 100 -13.26 10.20 -2.41
C ILE A 100 -12.65 9.56 -1.17
N ALA A 101 -11.44 9.03 -1.31
CA ALA A 101 -10.72 8.45 -0.18
C ALA A 101 -10.50 9.49 0.94
N VAL A 102 -10.74 9.09 2.20
CA VAL A 102 -10.62 9.96 3.38
C VAL A 102 -9.51 9.47 4.30
N GLY A 103 -8.57 10.35 4.66
CA GLY A 103 -7.51 10.05 5.61
C GLY A 103 -8.02 9.77 7.03
N LYS A 104 -7.38 8.81 7.70
CA LYS A 104 -7.62 8.42 9.10
C LYS A 104 -6.34 8.53 9.91
N ASP A 105 -6.49 8.73 11.22
CA ASP A 105 -5.40 8.76 12.19
C ASP A 105 -4.25 9.69 11.76
N LEU A 106 -4.57 10.99 11.72
CA LEU A 106 -3.64 12.03 11.29
C LEU A 106 -2.27 11.92 11.99
N ALA A 107 -1.22 12.18 11.24
CA ALA A 107 0.16 11.97 11.63
C ALA A 107 0.55 12.79 12.88
N GLY A 108 -0.12 13.91 13.14
CA GLY A 108 0.18 14.84 14.22
C GLY A 108 1.35 15.79 13.90
N PHE A 109 1.85 15.74 12.67
CA PHE A 109 2.87 16.63 12.14
C PHE A 109 2.52 17.01 10.70
N LYS A 110 3.17 18.07 10.22
CA LYS A 110 2.81 18.70 8.94
C LYS A 110 4.00 18.73 7.99
N HIS A 111 3.69 18.62 6.71
CA HIS A 111 4.60 18.80 5.60
C HIS A 111 4.37 20.16 4.93
N ASN A 112 5.44 20.71 4.37
CA ASN A 112 5.39 21.88 3.50
C ASN A 112 5.97 21.47 2.15
N TYR A 113 5.23 21.78 1.09
CA TYR A 113 5.55 21.44 -0.29
C TYR A 113 5.77 22.72 -1.08
N PHE A 114 7.00 22.90 -1.56
CA PHE A 114 7.41 23.99 -2.45
C PHE A 114 7.88 23.36 -3.76
N LEU A 115 6.93 22.81 -4.53
CA LEU A 115 7.22 22.02 -5.72
C LEU A 115 7.25 22.91 -6.97
N GLY A 116 8.37 22.90 -7.69
CA GLY A 116 8.58 23.68 -8.91
C GLY A 116 8.54 25.19 -8.68
N ASP A 117 8.46 25.93 -9.79
CA ASP A 117 8.64 27.38 -9.81
C ASP A 117 7.32 28.16 -9.70
N ASN A 118 6.18 27.48 -9.55
CA ASN A 118 4.87 28.11 -9.40
C ASN A 118 4.47 28.20 -7.91
N PRO A 119 4.51 29.40 -7.29
CA PRO A 119 4.11 29.57 -5.89
C PRO A 119 2.65 29.21 -5.61
N ASP A 120 1.77 29.26 -6.61
CA ASP A 120 0.35 28.90 -6.46
C ASP A 120 0.16 27.39 -6.26
N ALA A 121 1.18 26.57 -6.55
CA ALA A 121 1.20 25.14 -6.25
C ALA A 121 1.87 24.83 -4.89
N TRP A 122 2.44 25.83 -4.22
CA TRP A 122 3.06 25.62 -2.91
C TRP A 122 1.97 25.44 -1.84
N ARG A 123 2.14 24.47 -0.95
CA ARG A 123 1.22 24.23 0.17
C ARG A 123 2.01 24.04 1.44
N SER A 124 1.61 24.76 2.48
CA SER A 124 2.13 24.59 3.82
C SER A 124 1.09 23.94 4.72
N GLY A 125 1.55 23.16 5.69
CA GLY A 125 0.68 22.65 6.74
C GLY A 125 -0.13 21.41 6.37
N VAL A 126 0.30 20.71 5.31
CA VAL A 126 -0.33 19.48 4.81
C VAL A 126 -0.11 18.38 5.82
N GLU A 127 -1.18 17.82 6.39
CA GLU A 127 -1.10 16.82 7.45
C GLU A 127 -1.35 15.42 6.87
N PRO A 128 -0.34 14.52 6.85
CA PRO A 128 -0.54 13.16 6.37
C PRO A 128 -1.42 12.34 7.32
N ALA A 129 -1.97 11.24 6.81
CA ALA A 129 -2.77 10.28 7.55
C ALA A 129 -2.04 8.93 7.66
N ARG A 130 -2.35 8.14 8.70
CA ARG A 130 -1.81 6.78 8.89
C ARG A 130 -2.69 5.68 8.31
N GLY A 131 -3.96 6.00 8.04
CA GLY A 131 -4.90 5.15 7.32
C GLY A 131 -5.64 5.93 6.25
N LEU A 132 -6.27 5.22 5.33
CA LEU A 132 -7.07 5.81 4.26
C LEU A 132 -8.29 4.93 3.97
N THR A 133 -9.47 5.52 3.89
CA THR A 133 -10.71 4.75 3.68
C THR A 133 -11.49 5.21 2.48
N TYR A 134 -11.97 4.26 1.67
CA TYR A 134 -13.13 4.44 0.80
C TYR A 134 -14.36 3.85 1.48
N GLN A 135 -15.45 4.63 1.55
CA GLN A 135 -16.67 4.27 2.26
C GLN A 135 -17.78 3.77 1.32
N SER A 136 -17.67 4.00 0.02
CA SER A 136 -18.81 3.85 -0.90
C SER A 136 -18.45 3.41 -2.32
N LEU A 137 -17.28 2.79 -2.52
CA LEU A 137 -16.96 2.12 -3.80
C LEU A 137 -18.01 1.07 -4.16
N TYR A 138 -18.46 0.28 -3.17
CA TYR A 138 -19.56 -0.67 -3.32
C TYR A 138 -20.54 -0.54 -2.14
N PRO A 139 -21.85 -0.78 -2.35
CA PRO A 139 -22.81 -0.81 -1.25
C PRO A 139 -22.40 -1.81 -0.16
N ASN A 140 -22.53 -1.40 1.10
CA ASN A 140 -22.22 -2.19 2.29
C ASN A 140 -20.75 -2.60 2.45
N ALA A 141 -19.82 -2.03 1.66
CA ALA A 141 -18.40 -2.32 1.69
C ALA A 141 -17.58 -1.06 1.97
N LEU A 142 -16.74 -1.12 3.00
CA LEU A 142 -15.71 -0.12 3.28
C LEU A 142 -14.35 -0.74 2.97
N LEU A 143 -13.52 -0.03 2.21
CA LEU A 143 -12.13 -0.39 1.94
C LEU A 143 -11.22 0.47 2.79
N GLU A 144 -10.44 -0.16 3.66
CA GLU A 144 -9.47 0.51 4.52
C GLU A 144 -8.05 0.14 4.11
N PHE A 145 -7.20 1.14 3.89
CA PHE A 145 -5.77 1.01 3.72
C PHE A 145 -5.04 1.46 4.99
N ARG A 146 -4.01 0.70 5.36
CA ARG A 146 -3.13 1.00 6.49
C ARG A 146 -1.72 0.52 6.21
N THR A 147 -0.76 1.04 6.97
CA THR A 147 0.59 0.51 6.97
C THR A 147 0.79 -0.42 8.14
N GLN A 148 1.30 -1.63 7.89
CA GLN A 148 1.74 -2.56 8.91
C GLN A 148 3.16 -3.03 8.58
N ASP A 149 4.10 -2.88 9.52
CA ASP A 149 5.51 -3.25 9.36
C ASP A 149 6.17 -2.63 8.10
N GLY A 150 5.77 -1.40 7.75
CA GLY A 150 6.26 -0.68 6.57
C GLY A 150 5.68 -1.16 5.24
N GLN A 151 4.72 -2.08 5.26
CA GLN A 151 4.02 -2.59 4.09
C GLN A 151 2.60 -2.05 4.03
N LEU A 152 2.12 -1.77 2.81
CA LEU A 152 0.70 -1.49 2.60
C LEU A 152 -0.12 -2.74 2.88
N LYS A 153 -1.18 -2.57 3.66
CA LYS A 153 -2.26 -3.54 3.83
C LYS A 153 -3.57 -2.86 3.51
N TYR A 154 -4.51 -3.64 3.01
CA TYR A 154 -5.88 -3.21 2.85
C TYR A 154 -6.83 -4.31 3.30
N ASP A 155 -7.95 -3.91 3.85
CA ASP A 155 -8.99 -4.79 4.37
C ASP A 155 -10.36 -4.30 3.83
N TRP A 156 -11.20 -5.19 3.34
CA TRP A 156 -12.59 -4.93 2.99
C TRP A 156 -13.50 -5.27 4.16
N HIS A 157 -14.14 -4.26 4.74
CA HIS A 157 -15.11 -4.40 5.82
C HIS A 157 -16.53 -4.42 5.24
N LEU A 158 -17.18 -5.58 5.29
CA LEU A 158 -18.51 -5.79 4.72
C LEU A 158 -19.56 -5.88 5.82
N SER A 159 -20.50 -4.94 5.82
CA SER A 159 -21.67 -4.96 6.71
C SER A 159 -22.76 -5.93 6.24
N ASP A 160 -22.69 -6.39 4.99
CA ASP A 160 -23.45 -7.51 4.44
C ASP A 160 -22.48 -8.41 3.64
N PRO A 161 -22.26 -9.67 4.05
CA PRO A 161 -21.39 -10.60 3.32
C PRO A 161 -21.73 -10.77 1.83
N ARG A 162 -22.97 -10.50 1.42
CA ARG A 162 -23.37 -10.57 0.01
C ARG A 162 -22.74 -9.48 -0.85
N ALA A 163 -22.23 -8.40 -0.26
CA ALA A 163 -21.51 -7.37 -0.99
C ALA A 163 -20.22 -7.91 -1.65
N LEU A 164 -19.65 -8.99 -1.10
CA LEU A 164 -18.39 -9.59 -1.55
C LEU A 164 -18.41 -9.95 -3.04
N VAL A 165 -19.56 -10.41 -3.56
CA VAL A 165 -19.69 -10.85 -4.97
C VAL A 165 -19.50 -9.72 -5.97
N ASN A 166 -19.62 -8.46 -5.52
CA ASN A 166 -19.42 -7.27 -6.36
C ASN A 166 -17.97 -6.79 -6.37
N ILE A 167 -17.15 -7.25 -5.41
CA ILE A 167 -15.78 -6.76 -5.26
C ILE A 167 -14.91 -7.46 -6.29
N GLN A 168 -14.62 -6.70 -7.36
CA GLN A 168 -13.77 -7.14 -8.44
C GLN A 168 -12.79 -6.02 -8.78
N TRP A 169 -11.58 -6.39 -9.18
CA TRP A 169 -10.59 -5.43 -9.67
C TRP A 169 -9.74 -6.01 -10.77
N ARG A 170 -9.00 -5.15 -11.46
CA ARG A 170 -7.99 -5.56 -12.44
C ARG A 170 -6.79 -4.62 -12.42
N TYR A 171 -5.64 -5.12 -12.86
CA TYR A 171 -4.47 -4.28 -13.11
C TYR A 171 -4.36 -3.92 -14.60
N ASN A 172 -4.74 -2.69 -14.94
CA ASN A 172 -4.51 -2.15 -16.27
C ASN A 172 -3.07 -1.67 -16.40
N GLY A 173 -2.35 -2.11 -17.42
CA GLY A 173 -0.93 -1.79 -17.63
C GLY A 173 0.04 -2.87 -17.16
N ALA A 174 -0.38 -3.77 -16.28
CA ALA A 174 0.41 -4.95 -15.92
C ALA A 174 0.71 -5.80 -17.16
N THR A 175 1.91 -6.39 -17.20
CA THR A 175 2.34 -7.31 -18.26
C THR A 175 1.60 -8.64 -18.17
N SER A 176 1.39 -9.13 -16.94
CA SER A 176 0.53 -10.26 -16.63
C SER A 176 0.13 -10.26 -15.15
N VAL A 177 -0.93 -11.00 -14.84
CA VAL A 177 -1.37 -11.28 -13.47
C VAL A 177 -1.64 -12.76 -13.36
N GLU A 178 -1.24 -13.38 -12.26
CA GLU A 178 -1.48 -14.79 -11.97
C GLU A 178 -1.71 -15.04 -10.49
N VAL A 179 -2.42 -16.12 -10.17
CA VAL A 179 -2.54 -16.66 -8.81
C VAL A 179 -1.48 -17.74 -8.64
N HIS A 180 -0.53 -17.53 -7.73
CA HIS A 180 0.51 -18.50 -7.44
C HIS A 180 -0.09 -19.76 -6.81
N PRO A 181 0.51 -20.97 -6.97
CA PRO A 181 0.02 -22.19 -6.32
C PRO A 181 -0.08 -22.12 -4.79
N GLU A 182 0.67 -21.21 -4.15
CA GLU A 182 0.59 -20.95 -2.70
C GLU A 182 -0.55 -19.99 -2.32
N GLY A 183 -1.27 -19.41 -3.29
CA GLY A 183 -2.50 -18.65 -3.11
C GLY A 183 -2.37 -17.13 -3.15
N HIS A 184 -1.17 -16.57 -3.26
CA HIS A 184 -0.95 -15.12 -3.39
C HIS A 184 -1.08 -14.68 -4.87
N LEU A 185 -1.38 -13.40 -5.10
CA LEU A 185 -1.32 -12.83 -6.45
C LEU A 185 0.10 -12.41 -6.79
N ILE A 186 0.46 -12.58 -8.05
CA ILE A 186 1.68 -12.03 -8.65
C ILE A 186 1.28 -11.09 -9.77
N VAL A 187 1.73 -9.84 -9.67
CA VAL A 187 1.51 -8.81 -10.70
C VAL A 187 2.85 -8.49 -11.35
N HIS A 188 2.97 -8.81 -12.64
CA HIS A 188 4.18 -8.63 -13.43
C HIS A 188 4.18 -7.30 -14.15
N THR A 189 5.35 -6.65 -14.20
CA THR A 189 5.59 -5.38 -14.87
C THR A 189 6.92 -5.41 -15.62
N SER A 190 7.21 -4.38 -16.41
CA SER A 190 8.51 -4.28 -17.10
C SER A 190 9.69 -3.95 -16.18
N VAL A 191 9.42 -3.56 -14.93
CA VAL A 191 10.43 -3.17 -13.93
C VAL A 191 10.47 -4.13 -12.73
N GLY A 192 9.92 -5.34 -12.90
CA GLY A 192 9.85 -6.38 -11.87
C GLY A 192 8.43 -6.84 -11.59
N GLN A 193 8.20 -7.40 -10.41
CA GLN A 193 6.90 -7.91 -9.98
C GLN A 193 6.63 -7.53 -8.53
N PHE A 194 5.36 -7.48 -8.14
CA PHE A 194 4.96 -7.38 -6.75
C PHE A 194 3.88 -8.41 -6.41
N TYR A 195 3.71 -8.64 -5.12
CA TYR A 195 2.86 -9.69 -4.58
C TYR A 195 1.74 -9.10 -3.74
N GLU A 196 0.53 -9.63 -3.89
CA GLU A 196 -0.51 -9.46 -2.88
C GLU A 196 -0.64 -10.74 -2.07
N SER A 197 -0.47 -10.62 -0.74
CA SER A 197 -0.58 -11.75 0.17
C SER A 197 -1.95 -12.44 0.04
N ASN A 198 -2.02 -13.72 0.40
CA ASN A 198 -3.28 -14.45 0.47
C ASN A 198 -4.30 -13.67 1.32
N PRO A 199 -5.59 -13.66 0.93
CA PRO A 199 -6.62 -13.03 1.73
C PRO A 199 -6.78 -13.79 3.05
N ILE A 200 -6.94 -13.04 4.14
CA ILE A 200 -7.18 -13.58 5.48
C ILE A 200 -8.55 -13.08 5.93
N SER A 201 -9.50 -14.00 6.05
CA SER A 201 -10.88 -13.63 6.28
C SER A 201 -11.43 -14.07 7.63
N TRP A 202 -12.27 -13.21 8.18
CA TRP A 202 -13.01 -13.47 9.39
C TRP A 202 -14.28 -12.63 9.42
N GLY A 203 -15.25 -12.97 10.27
CA GLY A 203 -16.46 -12.18 10.41
C GLY A 203 -17.17 -12.44 11.71
N TRP A 204 -18.36 -11.85 11.87
CA TRP A 204 -19.15 -11.92 13.09
C TRP A 204 -20.43 -12.71 12.88
N LYS A 205 -20.79 -13.55 13.85
CA LYS A 205 -22.11 -14.19 13.95
C LYS A 205 -22.61 -14.12 15.38
N ASN A 206 -23.73 -13.44 15.63
CA ASN A 206 -24.31 -13.28 16.96
C ASN A 206 -23.31 -12.78 18.03
N GLY A 207 -22.35 -11.94 17.63
CA GLY A 207 -21.31 -11.40 18.50
C GLY A 207 -20.07 -12.30 18.69
N GLU A 208 -20.00 -13.45 18.03
CA GLU A 208 -18.82 -14.33 18.02
C GLU A 208 -18.02 -14.16 16.71
N ARG A 209 -16.69 -14.17 16.81
CA ARG A 209 -15.80 -14.11 15.64
C ARG A 209 -15.65 -15.52 15.04
N ILE A 210 -15.80 -15.61 13.73
CA ILE A 210 -15.61 -16.83 12.94
C ILE A 210 -14.57 -16.54 11.86
N ASP A 211 -13.44 -17.24 11.91
CA ASP A 211 -12.46 -17.26 10.83
C ASP A 211 -12.90 -18.26 9.75
N PHE A 212 -12.63 -17.97 8.48
CA PHE A 212 -13.00 -18.84 7.37
C PHE A 212 -11.99 -18.76 6.21
N GLY A 213 -11.97 -19.79 5.38
CA GLY A 213 -11.08 -19.87 4.23
C GLY A 213 -11.47 -18.90 3.10
N SER A 214 -10.46 -18.24 2.53
CA SER A 214 -10.58 -17.33 1.39
C SER A 214 -9.42 -17.50 0.42
N TRP A 215 -9.65 -17.20 -0.86
CA TRP A 215 -8.65 -17.28 -1.92
C TRP A 215 -8.96 -16.26 -3.02
N TYR A 216 -7.96 -15.98 -3.88
CA TYR A 216 -8.19 -15.21 -5.09
C TYR A 216 -8.73 -16.09 -6.20
N GLU A 217 -9.67 -15.54 -6.97
CA GLU A 217 -10.12 -16.09 -8.23
C GLU A 217 -9.72 -15.13 -9.35
N LEU A 218 -9.23 -15.68 -10.46
CA LEU A 218 -8.76 -14.91 -11.61
C LEU A 218 -9.42 -15.43 -12.88
N TYR A 219 -10.20 -14.58 -13.54
CA TYR A 219 -10.86 -14.91 -14.80
C TYR A 219 -10.77 -13.74 -15.78
N ASN A 220 -10.19 -13.98 -16.96
CA ASN A 220 -9.99 -12.94 -18.00
C ASN A 220 -9.34 -11.64 -17.48
N GLY A 221 -8.39 -11.77 -16.54
CA GLY A 221 -7.69 -10.62 -15.94
C GLY A 221 -8.50 -9.85 -14.90
N GLN A 222 -9.71 -10.31 -14.57
CA GLN A 222 -10.51 -9.80 -13.44
C GLN A 222 -10.23 -10.67 -12.22
N ILE A 223 -9.97 -10.01 -11.11
CA ILE A 223 -9.65 -10.62 -9.83
C ILE A 223 -10.86 -10.45 -8.91
N SER A 224 -11.21 -11.51 -8.19
CA SER A 224 -12.25 -11.53 -7.16
C SER A 224 -11.86 -12.43 -6.02
N PHE A 225 -12.68 -12.47 -4.96
CA PHE A 225 -12.51 -13.38 -3.83
C PHE A 225 -13.41 -14.59 -3.95
N GLY A 226 -12.85 -15.78 -3.76
CA GLY A 226 -13.59 -16.98 -3.38
C GLY A 226 -13.53 -17.20 -1.88
N VAL A 227 -14.61 -17.69 -1.28
CA VAL A 227 -14.74 -17.91 0.16
C VAL A 227 -15.49 -19.18 0.48
N GLU A 228 -15.23 -19.74 1.65
CA GLU A 228 -16.05 -20.81 2.22
C GLU A 228 -17.51 -20.36 2.41
N SER A 229 -18.46 -21.28 2.21
CA SER A 229 -19.89 -20.96 2.24
C SER A 229 -20.39 -20.40 3.56
N ILE A 230 -19.67 -20.68 4.67
CA ILE A 230 -19.97 -20.13 5.99
C ILE A 230 -19.97 -18.59 6.00
N ALA A 231 -19.15 -17.96 5.15
CA ALA A 231 -19.06 -16.50 5.04
C ALA A 231 -20.42 -15.84 4.78
N TYR A 232 -21.25 -16.44 3.93
CA TYR A 232 -22.59 -15.91 3.58
C TYR A 232 -23.65 -16.11 4.66
N THR A 233 -23.30 -16.82 5.73
CA THR A 233 -24.18 -16.97 6.90
C THR A 233 -23.87 -15.94 7.99
N LEU A 234 -22.74 -15.24 7.89
CA LEU A 234 -22.29 -14.25 8.88
C LEU A 234 -23.14 -12.97 8.84
N ASP A 235 -23.06 -12.20 9.91
CA ASP A 235 -23.74 -10.90 10.03
C ASP A 235 -22.90 -9.78 9.38
N SER A 236 -21.56 -9.93 9.37
CA SER A 236 -20.59 -9.07 8.69
C SER A 236 -19.29 -9.85 8.49
N LEU A 237 -18.42 -9.41 7.58
CA LEU A 237 -17.09 -9.99 7.40
C LEU A 237 -16.02 -8.94 7.10
N VAL A 238 -14.77 -9.34 7.27
CA VAL A 238 -13.56 -8.65 6.88
C VAL A 238 -12.71 -9.62 6.05
N ILE A 239 -12.18 -9.15 4.92
CA ILE A 239 -11.33 -9.90 4.01
C ILE A 239 -10.20 -9.04 3.45
#